data_AF-A7EDX2-F1
#
_entry.id   AF-A7EDX2-F1
#
_cell.length_a   1.000
_cell.length_b   1.000
_cell.length_c   1.000
_cell.angle_alpha   90.00
_cell.angle_beta   90.00
_cell.angle_gamma   90.00
#
_symmetry.space_group_name_H-M   'P 1'
#
loop_
_entity.id
_entity.type
_entity.pdbx_description
1 polymer ?
#
loop_
_entity_poly.entity_id
_entity_poly.type
_entity_poly.pdbx_seq_one_letter_code
_entity_poly.pdbx_strand_id
1 'polypeptide(L)'
;MACVTSIADYGSILWWKGQNQFKKILQSLQNLALRKILGVFKTSPIKPMEIEAALCPPEVRLNAGIKQYAFRLLKISPSHPVNLVATKLATEKENQDVVATPQRKQLKPTQLEKIKNSIQKDFDPLTLEGIHHFYFPPWKKEVPYKVNISKLGKEEAAMIHNLAFK
;
A
#
# COMPACT_ATOMS: atom_id res chain seq x y z
N MET A 1 -16.44 1.80 -11.11
CA MET A 1 -15.48 0.68 -11.15
C MET A 1 -15.92 -0.34 -10.10
N ALA A 2 -16.70 -1.37 -10.48
CA ALA A 2 -17.25 -2.35 -9.53
C ALA A 2 -16.22 -3.49 -9.31
N CYS A 3 -15.56 -3.62 -8.16
CA CYS A 3 -16.02 -4.07 -6.83
C CYS A 3 -16.08 -5.59 -6.60
N VAL A 4 -15.44 -6.42 -7.44
CA VAL A 4 -15.27 -7.86 -7.12
C VAL A 4 -13.78 -8.21 -7.11
N THR A 5 -13.05 -7.63 -6.16
CA THR A 5 -11.75 -8.19 -5.76
C THR A 5 -12.03 -9.45 -4.95
N SER A 6 -11.28 -10.52 -5.25
CA SER A 6 -11.48 -11.77 -4.51
C SER A 6 -11.15 -11.51 -3.04
N ILE A 7 -11.91 -12.09 -2.12
CA ILE A 7 -11.53 -12.08 -0.70
C ILE A 7 -10.12 -12.67 -0.48
N ALA A 8 -9.66 -13.53 -1.40
CA ALA A 8 -8.31 -14.06 -1.41
C ALA A 8 -7.23 -12.99 -1.55
N ASP A 9 -7.55 -11.83 -2.13
CA ASP A 9 -6.58 -10.74 -2.34
C ASP A 9 -6.27 -10.00 -1.03
N TYR A 10 -7.22 -9.94 -0.08
CA TYR A 10 -7.11 -9.16 1.15
C TYR A 10 -5.95 -9.63 2.07
N GLY A 11 -5.54 -10.89 1.95
CA GLY A 11 -4.39 -11.45 2.67
C GLY A 11 -3.14 -11.69 1.84
N SER A 12 -3.16 -11.34 0.55
CA SER A 12 -2.11 -11.70 -0.42
C SER A 12 -0.70 -11.33 0.03
N ILE A 13 -0.55 -10.18 0.69
CA ILE A 13 0.73 -9.68 1.22
C ILE A 13 1.43 -10.71 2.14
N LEU A 14 0.66 -11.50 2.90
CA LEU A 14 1.20 -12.47 3.85
C LEU A 14 1.68 -13.76 3.19
N TRP A 15 0.94 -14.26 2.19
CA TRP A 15 1.14 -15.60 1.65
C TRP A 15 1.66 -15.63 0.21
N TRP A 16 1.47 -14.57 -0.58
CA TRP A 16 1.89 -14.51 -1.98
C TRP A 16 3.40 -14.33 -2.11
N LYS A 17 4.03 -15.24 -2.86
CA LYS A 17 5.48 -15.26 -3.12
C LYS A 17 5.78 -15.61 -4.59
N GLY A 18 4.80 -15.47 -5.48
CA GLY A 18 4.93 -15.91 -6.87
C GLY A 18 4.79 -17.42 -7.08
N GLN A 19 4.04 -18.12 -6.21
CA GLN A 19 3.91 -19.57 -6.31
C GLN A 19 2.99 -19.97 -7.48
N ASN A 20 3.50 -20.83 -8.38
CA ASN A 20 2.78 -21.29 -9.56
C ASN A 20 1.47 -22.04 -9.26
N GLN A 21 1.38 -22.73 -8.12
CA GLN A 21 0.19 -23.47 -7.74
C GLN A 21 -1.01 -22.54 -7.52
N PHE A 22 -0.83 -21.47 -6.73
CA PHE A 22 -1.88 -20.49 -6.47
C PHE A 22 -2.24 -19.69 -7.72
N LYS A 23 -1.26 -19.38 -8.58
CA LYS A 23 -1.50 -18.72 -9.87
C LYS A 23 -2.54 -19.47 -10.71
N LYS A 24 -2.38 -20.79 -10.87
CA LYS A 24 -3.32 -21.62 -11.66
C LYS A 24 -4.72 -21.67 -11.04
N ILE A 25 -4.80 -21.85 -9.72
CA ILE A 25 -6.07 -21.95 -8.98
C ILE A 25 -6.84 -20.62 -9.05
N LEU A 26 -6.16 -19.50 -8.85
CA LEU A 26 -6.81 -18.19 -8.89
C LEU A 26 -7.20 -17.79 -10.31
N GLN A 27 -6.39 -18.16 -11.32
CA GLN A 27 -6.77 -17.92 -12.71
C GLN A 27 -8.01 -18.75 -13.09
N SER A 28 -8.10 -20.02 -12.69
CA SER A 28 -9.27 -20.83 -13.01
C SER A 28 -10.55 -20.29 -12.35
N LEU A 29 -10.43 -19.84 -11.09
CA LEU A 29 -11.52 -19.19 -10.35
C LEU A 29 -11.95 -17.88 -11.03
N GLN A 30 -11.00 -17.03 -11.42
CA GLN A 30 -11.29 -15.79 -12.14
C GLN A 30 -11.94 -16.07 -13.50
N ASN A 31 -11.47 -17.06 -14.25
CA ASN A 31 -12.06 -17.44 -15.54
C ASN A 31 -13.51 -17.93 -15.39
N LEU A 32 -13.84 -18.58 -14.26
CA LEU A 32 -15.22 -18.98 -13.96
C LEU A 32 -16.08 -17.75 -13.61
N ALA A 33 -15.55 -16.86 -12.77
CA ALA A 33 -16.24 -15.63 -12.39
C ALA A 33 -16.50 -14.71 -13.59
N LEU A 34 -15.50 -14.50 -14.46
CA LEU A 34 -15.63 -13.67 -15.67
C LEU A 34 -16.75 -14.16 -16.58
N ARG A 35 -16.90 -15.48 -16.77
CA ARG A 35 -17.99 -16.05 -17.57
C ARG A 35 -19.36 -15.74 -16.97
N LYS A 36 -19.48 -15.84 -15.65
CA LYS A 36 -20.73 -15.54 -14.93
C LYS A 36 -21.06 -14.06 -14.95
N ILE A 37 -20.06 -13.19 -14.77
CA ILE A 37 -20.22 -11.73 -14.74
C ILE A 37 -20.66 -11.22 -16.12
N LEU A 38 -20.00 -11.68 -17.19
CA LEU A 38 -20.26 -11.21 -18.55
C LEU A 38 -21.37 -11.98 -19.27
N GLY A 39 -21.88 -13.08 -18.70
CA GLY A 39 -22.89 -13.93 -19.33
C GLY A 39 -22.45 -14.61 -20.63
N VAL A 40 -21.15 -14.86 -20.78
CA VAL A 40 -20.56 -15.38 -22.04
C VAL A 40 -20.42 -16.90 -22.05
N PHE A 41 -20.32 -17.48 -23.25
CA PHE A 41 -20.16 -18.93 -23.44
C PHE A 41 -18.87 -19.48 -22.81
N LYS A 42 -18.89 -20.78 -22.47
CA LYS A 42 -17.75 -21.50 -21.87
C LYS A 42 -16.46 -21.41 -22.71
N THR A 43 -16.60 -21.40 -24.04
CA THR A 43 -15.53 -21.36 -25.03
C THR A 43 -14.99 -19.96 -25.33
N SER A 44 -15.60 -18.92 -24.75
CA SER A 44 -15.18 -17.53 -25.00
C SER A 44 -13.73 -17.30 -24.55
N PRO A 45 -12.94 -16.51 -25.31
CA PRO A 45 -11.55 -16.23 -24.99
C PRO A 45 -11.43 -15.37 -23.72
N ILE A 46 -10.50 -15.72 -22.83
CA ILE A 46 -10.35 -15.07 -21.51
C ILE A 46 -9.80 -13.64 -21.59
N LYS A 47 -8.81 -13.38 -22.46
CA LYS A 47 -8.15 -12.06 -22.51
C LYS A 47 -9.12 -10.92 -22.84
N PRO A 48 -10.00 -11.03 -23.85
CA PRO A 48 -11.02 -10.02 -24.11
C PRO A 48 -11.98 -9.86 -22.92
N MET A 49 -12.33 -10.96 -22.24
CA MET A 49 -13.20 -10.91 -21.07
C MET A 49 -12.57 -10.16 -19.89
N GLU A 50 -11.26 -10.33 -19.66
CA GLU A 50 -10.52 -9.56 -18.65
C GLU A 50 -10.55 -8.06 -18.94
N ILE A 51 -10.40 -7.68 -20.21
CA ILE A 51 -10.46 -6.28 -20.66
C ILE A 51 -11.88 -5.72 -20.49
N GLU A 52 -12.88 -6.46 -20.97
CA GLU A 52 -14.29 -6.05 -20.91
C GLU A 52 -14.79 -5.91 -19.47
N ALA A 53 -14.38 -6.83 -18.58
CA ALA A 53 -14.69 -6.76 -17.16
C ALA A 53 -13.79 -5.80 -16.37
N ALA A 54 -12.82 -5.14 -17.03
CA ALA A 54 -11.79 -4.31 -16.39
C ALA A 54 -11.06 -5.01 -15.22
N LEU A 55 -10.84 -6.32 -15.34
CA LEU A 55 -10.19 -7.15 -14.33
C LEU A 55 -8.79 -7.59 -14.78
N CYS A 56 -7.77 -7.19 -14.03
CA CYS A 56 -6.41 -7.66 -14.25
C CYS A 56 -6.28 -9.18 -13.95
N PRO A 57 -5.35 -9.89 -14.61
CA PRO A 57 -5.00 -11.25 -14.22
C PRO A 57 -4.60 -11.32 -12.73
N PRO A 58 -4.92 -12.40 -11.99
CA PRO A 58 -4.64 -12.52 -10.57
C PRO A 58 -3.19 -12.27 -10.21
N GLU A 59 -2.23 -12.82 -10.98
CA GLU A 59 -0.80 -12.62 -10.73
C GLU A 59 -0.40 -11.14 -10.72
N VAL A 60 -0.85 -10.40 -11.73
CA VAL A 60 -0.56 -8.96 -11.87
C VAL A 60 -1.16 -8.20 -10.69
N ARG A 61 -2.40 -8.53 -10.32
CA ARG A 61 -3.12 -7.90 -9.21
C ARG A 61 -2.44 -8.18 -7.86
N LEU A 62 -2.03 -9.42 -7.59
CA LEU A 62 -1.34 -9.79 -6.34
C LEU A 62 0.05 -9.14 -6.26
N ASN A 63 0.79 -9.10 -7.38
CA ASN A 63 2.08 -8.41 -7.44
C ASN A 63 1.92 -6.90 -7.21
N ALA A 64 0.90 -6.28 -7.79
CA ALA A 64 0.58 -4.87 -7.55
C ALA A 64 0.27 -4.61 -6.07
N GLY A 65 -0.51 -5.49 -5.43
CA GLY A 65 -0.81 -5.40 -3.99
C GLY A 65 0.44 -5.50 -3.11
N ILE A 66 1.35 -6.43 -3.40
CA ILE A 66 2.65 -6.52 -2.72
C ILE A 66 3.43 -5.22 -2.88
N LYS A 67 3.52 -4.70 -4.11
CA LYS A 67 4.28 -3.47 -4.38
C LYS A 67 3.69 -2.26 -3.68
N GLN A 68 2.37 -2.09 -3.71
CA GLN A 68 1.68 -1.03 -2.96
C GLN A 68 1.96 -1.12 -1.46
N TYR A 69 1.99 -2.33 -0.91
CA TYR A 69 2.35 -2.52 0.49
C TYR A 69 3.82 -2.20 0.78
N ALA A 70 4.75 -2.56 -0.11
CA ALA A 70 6.15 -2.17 0.00
C ALA A 70 6.33 -0.65 0.02
N PHE A 71 5.66 0.09 -0.86
CA PHE A 71 5.63 1.56 -0.82
C PHE A 71 5.08 2.09 0.50
N ARG A 72 3.99 1.48 1.00
CA ARG A 72 3.42 1.84 2.28
C ARG A 72 4.42 1.63 3.42
N LEU A 73 5.14 0.51 3.46
CA LEU A 73 6.16 0.24 4.49
C LEU A 73 7.23 1.33 4.59
N LEU A 74 7.64 1.90 3.46
CA LEU A 74 8.64 2.98 3.45
C LEU A 74 8.10 4.31 3.96
N LYS A 75 6.80 4.57 3.76
CA LYS A 75 6.14 5.82 4.17
C LYS A 75 5.53 5.77 5.57
N ILE A 76 5.44 4.59 6.19
CA ILE A 76 4.86 4.42 7.52
C ILE A 76 5.73 5.09 8.58
N SER A 77 5.09 5.71 9.58
CA SER A 77 5.74 6.34 10.74
C SER A 77 6.70 5.38 11.46
N PRO A 78 7.87 5.84 11.96
CA PRO A 78 8.77 5.03 12.78
C PRO A 78 8.10 4.46 14.04
N SER A 79 7.07 5.13 14.57
CA SER A 79 6.31 4.67 15.75
C SER A 79 5.33 3.52 15.46
N HIS A 80 5.12 3.14 14.20
CA HIS A 80 4.17 2.10 13.83
C HIS A 80 4.65 0.72 14.30
N PRO A 81 3.75 -0.18 14.76
CA PRO A 81 4.11 -1.49 15.29
C PRO A 81 4.95 -2.34 14.32
N VAL A 82 4.67 -2.24 13.02
CA VAL A 82 5.47 -2.96 12.00
C VAL A 82 6.93 -2.50 11.99
N ASN A 83 7.19 -1.20 12.15
CA ASN A 83 8.55 -0.68 12.21
C ASN A 83 9.22 -1.07 13.53
N LEU A 84 8.51 -1.00 14.66
CA LEU A 84 9.02 -1.48 15.96
C LEU A 84 9.41 -2.96 15.94
N VAL A 85 8.62 -3.81 15.27
CA VAL A 85 8.94 -5.22 15.10
C VAL A 85 10.12 -5.39 14.14
N ALA A 86 10.16 -4.65 13.04
CA ALA A 86 11.27 -4.71 12.08
C ALA A 86 12.61 -4.27 12.70
N THR A 87 12.63 -3.23 13.52
CA THR A 87 13.84 -2.78 14.22
C THR A 87 14.31 -3.80 15.24
N LYS A 88 13.39 -4.40 16.00
CA LYS A 88 13.72 -5.49 16.94
C LYS A 88 14.37 -6.67 16.22
N LEU A 89 13.78 -7.12 15.11
CA LEU A 89 14.33 -8.21 14.30
C LEU A 89 15.70 -7.86 13.71
N ALA A 90 15.93 -6.60 13.32
CA ALA A 90 17.23 -6.15 12.84
C ALA A 90 18.29 -6.21 13.96
N THR A 91 17.98 -5.68 15.16
CA THR A 91 18.89 -5.75 16.31
C THR A 91 19.20 -7.17 16.75
N GLU A 92 18.22 -8.08 16.71
CA GLU A 92 18.44 -9.50 17.01
C GLU A 92 19.38 -10.17 16.00
N LYS A 93 19.29 -9.79 14.72
CA LYS A 93 20.20 -10.29 13.68
C LYS A 93 21.62 -9.77 13.88
N GLU A 94 21.78 -8.47 14.10
CA GLU A 94 23.09 -7.85 14.37
C GLU A 94 23.78 -8.47 15.58
N ASN A 95 23.05 -8.65 16.69
CA ASN A 95 23.57 -9.29 17.90
C ASN A 95 23.99 -10.75 17.67
N GLN A 96 23.28 -11.47 16.79
CA GLN A 96 23.67 -12.83 16.42
C GLN A 96 24.93 -12.87 15.53
N ASP A 97 25.10 -11.90 14.64
CA ASP A 97 26.24 -11.81 13.74
C ASP A 97 27.54 -11.49 14.48
N VAL A 98 27.49 -10.62 15.51
CA VAL A 98 28.66 -10.29 16.36
C VAL A 98 29.16 -11.51 17.15
N VAL A 99 28.29 -12.47 17.46
CA VAL A 99 28.60 -13.66 18.26
C VAL A 99 28.94 -14.89 17.37
N ALA A 100 28.77 -14.80 16.05
CA ALA A 100 28.82 -15.97 15.18
C ALA A 100 30.24 -16.44 14.78
N THR A 101 30.49 -17.74 14.94
CA THR A 101 31.59 -18.50 14.29
C THR A 101 31.24 -18.83 12.82
N PRO A 102 32.23 -19.10 11.94
CA PRO A 102 32.06 -19.04 10.48
C PRO A 102 31.13 -20.08 9.83
N GLN A 103 30.57 -21.04 10.59
CA GLN A 103 29.77 -22.14 10.04
C GLN A 103 28.24 -22.01 10.21
N ARG A 104 27.74 -20.86 10.67
CA ARG A 104 26.30 -20.74 11.00
C ARG A 104 25.43 -20.48 9.77
N LYS A 105 24.33 -21.24 9.63
CA LYS A 105 23.34 -21.08 8.54
C LYS A 105 22.71 -19.69 8.59
N GLN A 106 22.79 -18.95 7.49
CA GLN A 106 22.12 -17.67 7.35
C GLN A 106 20.60 -17.82 7.54
N LEU A 107 20.01 -16.91 8.31
CA LEU A 107 18.56 -16.86 8.52
C LEU A 107 17.85 -16.58 7.20
N LYS A 108 16.78 -17.32 6.93
CA LYS A 108 15.96 -17.08 5.74
C LYS A 108 15.31 -15.69 5.85
N PRO A 109 15.29 -14.89 4.76
CA PRO A 109 14.68 -13.57 4.80
C PRO A 109 13.19 -13.67 5.10
N THR A 110 12.72 -12.76 5.95
CA THR A 110 11.30 -12.68 6.30
C THR A 110 10.48 -12.24 5.10
N GLN A 111 9.16 -12.49 5.12
CA GLN A 111 8.28 -12.03 4.05
C GLN A 111 8.33 -10.49 3.92
N LEU A 112 8.40 -9.78 5.05
CA LEU A 112 8.48 -8.33 5.08
C LEU A 112 9.77 -7.81 4.40
N GLU A 113 10.90 -8.47 4.64
CA GLU A 113 12.16 -8.16 3.94
C GLU A 113 12.07 -8.41 2.44
N LYS A 114 11.46 -9.53 2.02
CA LYS A 114 11.26 -9.81 0.59
C LYS A 114 10.41 -8.73 -0.08
N ILE A 115 9.36 -8.28 0.60
CA ILE A 115 8.48 -7.22 0.11
C ILE A 115 9.27 -5.91 -0.02
N LYS A 116 10.05 -5.51 1.00
CA LYS A 116 10.88 -4.31 0.95
C LYS A 116 11.91 -4.38 -0.19
N ASN A 117 12.59 -5.52 -0.33
CA ASN A 117 13.61 -5.75 -1.36
C ASN A 117 13.03 -5.82 -2.78
N SER A 118 11.73 -6.15 -2.93
CA SER A 118 11.08 -6.23 -4.25
C SER A 118 11.07 -4.91 -5.02
N ILE A 119 11.22 -3.80 -4.29
CA ILE A 119 11.09 -2.45 -4.80
C ILE A 119 12.44 -1.69 -4.75
N GLN A 120 13.42 -2.20 -4.02
CA GLN A 120 14.69 -1.49 -3.75
C GLN A 120 15.46 -1.07 -5.02
N LYS A 121 15.24 -1.76 -6.14
CA LYS A 121 15.85 -1.43 -7.45
C LYS A 121 15.09 -0.36 -8.24
N ASP A 122 13.83 -0.13 -7.90
CA ASP A 122 12.91 0.68 -8.69
C ASP A 122 13.02 2.18 -8.35
N PHE A 123 13.57 2.56 -7.18
CA PHE A 123 13.81 3.96 -6.79
C PHE A 123 14.81 4.10 -5.64
N ASP A 124 15.30 5.33 -5.45
CA ASP A 124 16.11 5.73 -4.29
C ASP A 124 15.21 6.13 -3.10
N PRO A 125 15.29 5.44 -1.94
CA PRO A 125 14.51 5.77 -0.75
C PRO A 125 14.62 7.23 -0.29
N LEU A 126 15.74 7.90 -0.55
CA LEU A 126 15.97 9.29 -0.13
C LEU A 126 15.14 10.31 -0.93
N THR A 127 14.66 9.91 -2.11
CA THR A 127 13.82 10.76 -2.98
C THR A 127 12.34 10.71 -2.64
N LEU A 128 11.91 9.81 -1.74
CA LEU A 128 10.51 9.69 -1.39
C LEU A 128 10.04 10.83 -0.49
N GLU A 129 8.89 11.40 -0.83
CA GLU A 129 8.16 12.29 0.06
C GLU A 129 7.80 11.58 1.38
N GLY A 130 8.25 12.17 2.50
CA GLY A 130 7.89 11.72 3.83
C GLY A 130 6.43 12.03 4.17
N ILE A 131 5.70 11.04 4.67
CA ILE A 131 4.33 11.28 5.18
C ILE A 131 4.38 11.56 6.68
N HIS A 132 4.15 12.81 7.05
CA HIS A 132 3.95 13.21 8.44
C HIS A 132 2.52 12.90 8.86
N HIS A 133 2.35 11.76 9.54
CA HIS A 133 1.07 11.37 10.10
C HIS A 133 0.67 12.35 11.21
N PHE A 134 -0.58 12.81 11.19
CA PHE A 134 -1.13 13.71 12.21
C PHE A 134 -0.36 15.04 12.35
N TYR A 135 0.12 15.60 11.23
CA TYR A 135 0.73 16.93 11.23
C TYR A 135 -0.23 18.00 11.79
N PHE A 136 -1.51 17.92 11.42
CA PHE A 136 -2.62 18.66 12.04
C PHE A 136 -3.69 17.69 12.53
N PRO A 137 -3.53 17.13 13.75
CA PRO A 137 -4.49 16.15 14.25
C PRO A 137 -5.83 16.86 14.55
N PRO A 138 -6.98 16.31 14.13
CA PRO A 138 -8.28 16.97 14.33
C PRO A 138 -8.68 17.09 15.81
N TRP A 139 -8.06 16.31 16.70
CA TRP A 139 -8.26 16.40 18.15
C TRP A 139 -7.38 17.44 18.83
N LYS A 140 -6.35 17.99 18.16
CA LYS A 140 -5.61 19.14 18.69
C LYS A 140 -6.40 20.40 18.37
N LYS A 141 -6.60 21.25 19.39
CA LYS A 141 -7.24 22.57 19.24
C LYS A 141 -6.35 23.58 18.52
N GLU A 142 -5.04 23.36 18.55
CA GLU A 142 -4.05 24.22 17.90
C GLU A 142 -4.05 23.95 16.39
N VAL A 143 -4.65 24.87 15.65
CA VAL A 143 -4.56 24.94 14.19
C VAL A 143 -3.38 25.83 13.80
N PRO A 144 -2.66 25.51 12.71
CA PRO A 144 -1.49 26.28 12.25
C PRO A 144 -1.87 27.65 11.66
N TYR A 145 -3.16 27.93 11.55
CA TYR A 145 -3.70 29.16 11.02
C TYR A 145 -4.53 29.85 12.10
N LYS A 146 -4.47 31.18 12.15
CA LYS A 146 -5.35 31.98 13.00
C LYS A 146 -6.63 32.25 12.23
N VAL A 147 -7.75 31.72 12.72
CA VAL A 147 -9.08 32.10 12.20
C VAL A 147 -9.54 33.34 12.94
N ASN A 148 -9.64 34.47 12.25
CA ASN A 148 -10.31 35.66 12.74
C ASN A 148 -11.71 35.72 12.14
N ILE A 149 -12.74 35.60 12.97
CA ILE A 149 -14.14 35.80 12.56
C ILE A 149 -14.48 37.26 12.86
N SER A 150 -14.76 38.05 11.82
CA SER A 150 -15.16 39.45 11.97
C SER A 150 -16.53 39.55 12.63
N LYS A 151 -16.69 40.47 13.58
CA LYS A 151 -18.01 40.80 14.18
C LYS A 151 -18.91 41.64 13.27
N LEU A 152 -18.37 42.15 12.16
CA LEU A 152 -19.08 43.02 11.22
C LEU A 152 -20.10 42.26 10.37
N GLY A 153 -21.05 42.99 9.80
CA GLY A 153 -21.99 42.44 8.82
C GLY A 153 -21.26 41.90 7.59
N LYS A 154 -21.86 40.90 6.94
CA LYS A 154 -21.25 40.19 5.80
C LYS A 154 -20.76 41.14 4.69
N GLU A 155 -21.56 42.15 4.36
CA GLU A 155 -21.28 43.09 3.27
C GLU A 155 -20.13 44.04 3.61
N GLU A 156 -20.08 44.55 4.84
CA GLU A 156 -19.01 45.43 5.32
C GLU A 156 -17.68 44.68 5.43
N ALA A 157 -17.70 43.46 5.96
CA ALA A 157 -16.53 42.60 6.03
C ALA A 157 -15.97 42.27 4.63
N ALA A 158 -16.85 42.03 3.65
CA ALA A 158 -16.46 41.79 2.26
C ALA A 158 -15.79 43.02 1.62
N MET A 159 -16.32 44.22 1.86
CA MET A 159 -15.70 45.46 1.37
C MET A 159 -14.30 45.68 1.96
N ILE A 160 -14.11 45.48 3.26
CA ILE A 160 -12.81 45.63 3.92
C ILE A 160 -11.79 44.61 3.40
N HIS A 161 -12.20 43.35 3.22
CA HIS A 161 -11.33 42.31 2.65
C HIS A 161 -10.90 42.67 1.22
N ASN A 162 -11.82 43.14 0.38
CA ASN A 162 -11.52 43.54 -0.99
C ASN A 162 -10.62 44.80 -1.06
N LEU A 163 -10.63 45.65 -0.03
CA LEU A 163 -9.72 46.79 0.11
C LEU A 163 -8.33 46.36 0.61
N ALA A 164 -8.23 45.38 1.51
CA ALA A 164 -6.98 44.95 2.13
C ALA A 164 -6.09 44.08 1.21
N PHE A 165 -6.67 43.41 0.22
CA PHE A 165 -5.97 42.52 -0.72
C PHE A 165 -5.86 43.08 -2.15
N LYS A 166 -6.02 44.40 -2.31
CA LYS A 166 -5.71 45.14 -3.54
C LYS A 166 -4.30 45.72 -3.47
#